data_AF-A0A9D4MAW2-F1
#
_entry.id   AF-A0A9D4MAW2-F1
#
_cell.length_a   1.000
_cell.length_b   1.000
_cell.length_c   1.000
_cell.angle_alpha   90.00
_cell.angle_beta   90.00
_cell.angle_gamma   90.00
#
_symmetry.space_group_name_H-M   'P 1'
#
loop_
_entity.id
_entity.type
_entity.pdbx_description
1 polymer ?
#
loop_
_entity_poly.entity_id
_entity_poly.type
_entity_poly.pdbx_seq_one_letter_code
_entity_poly.pdbx_strand_id
1 'polypeptide(L)'
;MLPNKSKYRKPLTTDVTLVTILRYLASGDSSFSLMCGIRVAQNTIYKIIRQVFYVIPWNLPRNRVLKRQISGRSSATDSNCTAVRVPWTGSTSPHSYLGVVAPCYRTIMMMMIMMMIMMMMMKMMMMMMVVVVMMMMMMMMMMMMMMMMIMIMMMMMMMMMMMMMMMMMMIIIIIIIIIIIIIIIL
;
A
#
# COMPACT_ATOMS: atom_id res chain seq x y z
N MET A 1 -60.80 8.20 6.22
CA MET A 1 -59.32 8.31 6.23
C MET A 1 -58.93 9.49 5.35
N LEU A 2 -58.53 10.61 5.94
CA LEU A 2 -58.06 11.80 5.21
C LEU A 2 -56.60 11.58 4.79
N PRO A 3 -56.22 11.82 3.52
CA PRO A 3 -54.85 11.70 3.07
C PRO A 3 -53.98 12.69 3.85
N ASN A 4 -52.98 12.15 4.54
CA ASN A 4 -52.03 12.90 5.33
C ASN A 4 -51.32 13.88 4.39
N LYS A 5 -51.68 15.16 4.45
CA LYS A 5 -51.04 16.23 3.67
C LYS A 5 -49.59 16.31 4.12
N SER A 6 -48.71 15.58 3.44
CA SER A 6 -47.28 15.65 3.69
C SER A 6 -46.88 17.11 3.53
N LYS A 7 -46.31 17.68 4.58
CA LYS A 7 -45.87 19.07 4.65
C LYS A 7 -44.79 19.24 3.57
N TYR A 8 -45.20 19.62 2.36
CA TYR A 8 -44.32 19.76 1.20
C TYR A 8 -43.18 20.69 1.59
N ARG A 9 -41.97 20.13 1.71
CA ARG A 9 -40.77 20.94 1.90
C ARG A 9 -40.62 21.80 0.66
N LYS A 10 -40.48 23.10 0.86
CA LYS A 10 -40.15 24.01 -0.25
C LYS A 10 -38.89 23.47 -0.94
N PRO A 11 -38.87 23.37 -2.28
CA PRO A 11 -37.69 22.94 -2.99
C PRO A 11 -36.52 23.85 -2.62
N LEU A 12 -35.36 23.25 -2.33
CA LEU A 12 -34.14 24.03 -2.08
C LEU A 12 -33.79 24.81 -3.34
N THR A 13 -33.43 26.07 -3.17
CA THR A 13 -32.89 26.86 -4.27
C THR A 13 -31.55 26.26 -4.72
N THR A 14 -31.31 26.33 -6.03
CA THR A 14 -30.08 25.81 -6.66
C THR A 14 -28.83 26.41 -6.03
N ASP A 15 -28.88 27.70 -5.68
CA ASP A 15 -27.74 28.44 -5.16
C ASP A 15 -27.31 27.95 -3.78
N VAL A 16 -28.27 27.74 -2.88
CA VAL A 16 -27.99 27.21 -1.52
C VAL A 16 -27.44 25.79 -1.62
N THR A 17 -27.95 24.99 -2.55
CA THR A 17 -27.48 23.62 -2.78
C THR A 17 -26.03 23.63 -3.27
N LEU A 18 -25.71 24.50 -4.23
CA LEU A 18 -24.38 24.61 -4.81
C LEU A 18 -23.35 25.13 -3.79
N VAL A 19 -23.69 26.16 -3.01
CA VAL A 19 -22.82 26.69 -1.95
C VAL A 19 -22.54 25.65 -0.88
N THR A 20 -23.56 24.88 -0.49
CA THR A 20 -23.40 23.83 0.54
C THR A 20 -22.51 22.69 0.05
N ILE A 21 -22.66 22.28 -1.22
CA ILE A 21 -21.83 21.24 -1.83
C ILE A 21 -20.39 21.73 -2.05
N LEU A 22 -20.19 22.97 -2.47
CA LEU A 22 -18.85 23.54 -2.60
C LEU A 22 -18.15 23.65 -1.25
N ARG A 23 -18.85 24.08 -0.20
CA ARG A 23 -18.31 24.08 1.17
C ARG A 23 -17.95 22.67 1.60
N TYR A 24 -18.80 21.68 1.33
CA TYR A 24 -18.53 20.28 1.62
C TYR A 24 -17.28 19.75 0.91
N LEU A 25 -17.14 20.04 -0.39
CA LEU A 25 -15.97 19.64 -1.19
C LEU A 25 -14.68 20.33 -0.70
N ALA A 26 -14.78 21.57 -0.22
CA ALA A 26 -13.64 22.31 0.34
C ALA A 26 -13.24 21.83 1.74
N SER A 27 -14.21 21.48 2.59
CA SER A 27 -13.96 21.00 3.95
C SER A 27 -13.44 19.56 4.01
N GLY A 28 -13.78 18.72 3.03
CA GLY A 28 -13.47 17.28 3.07
C GLY A 28 -14.30 16.52 4.11
N ASP A 29 -15.47 17.06 4.47
CA ASP A 29 -16.35 16.46 5.49
C ASP A 29 -16.92 15.12 5.02
N SER A 30 -17.39 14.30 5.97
CA SER A 30 -18.08 13.05 5.63
C SER A 30 -19.43 13.32 4.97
N SER A 31 -19.84 12.49 4.02
CA SER A 31 -21.13 12.62 3.31
C SER A 31 -22.33 12.60 4.24
N PHE A 32 -22.16 12.04 5.45
CA PHE A 32 -23.17 12.05 6.52
C PHE A 32 -23.42 13.46 7.08
N SER A 33 -22.37 14.28 7.22
CA SER A 33 -22.49 15.68 7.63
C SER A 33 -23.36 16.47 6.64
N LEU A 34 -23.17 16.25 5.34
CA LEU A 34 -24.00 16.85 4.29
C LEU A 34 -25.46 16.38 4.38
N MET A 35 -25.68 15.10 4.67
CA MET A 35 -27.01 14.52 4.85
C MET A 35 -27.76 15.17 6.01
N CYS A 36 -27.09 15.39 7.13
CA CYS A 36 -27.67 16.07 8.29
C CYS A 36 -27.94 17.55 8.03
N GLY A 37 -27.03 18.25 7.34
CA GLY A 37 -27.16 19.69 7.06
C GLY A 37 -28.32 20.02 6.12
N ILE A 38 -28.48 19.25 5.04
CA ILE A 38 -29.51 19.51 4.01
C ILE A 38 -30.80 18.70 4.29
N ARG A 39 -30.75 17.69 5.17
CA ARG A 39 -31.84 16.75 5.47
C ARG A 39 -32.40 16.07 4.22
N VAL A 40 -31.52 15.70 3.30
CA VAL A 40 -31.85 15.04 2.03
C VAL A 40 -31.34 13.61 2.06
N ALA A 41 -32.06 12.66 1.46
CA ALA A 41 -31.61 11.29 1.32
C ALA A 41 -30.27 11.17 0.56
N GLN A 42 -29.46 10.18 0.95
CA GLN A 42 -28.13 9.93 0.38
C GLN A 42 -28.13 9.75 -1.15
N ASN A 43 -29.17 9.10 -1.69
CA ASN A 43 -29.32 8.90 -3.14
C ASN A 43 -29.45 10.23 -3.91
N THR A 44 -30.13 11.21 -3.32
CA THR A 44 -30.29 12.53 -3.94
C THR A 44 -28.98 13.31 -3.87
N ILE A 45 -28.25 13.22 -2.76
CA ILE A 45 -26.93 13.85 -2.60
C ILE A 45 -25.98 13.36 -3.69
N TYR A 46 -25.91 12.05 -3.94
CA TYR A 46 -25.05 11.50 -4.98
C TYR A 46 -25.43 12.00 -6.39
N LYS A 47 -26.73 12.13 -6.68
CA LYS A 47 -27.22 12.69 -7.95
C LYS A 47 -26.82 14.16 -8.11
N ILE A 48 -26.98 14.98 -7.07
CA ILE A 48 -26.62 16.41 -7.13
C ILE A 48 -25.11 16.57 -7.26
N ILE A 49 -24.32 15.82 -6.48
CA ILE A 49 -22.85 15.83 -6.60
C ILE A 49 -22.46 15.51 -8.04
N ARG A 50 -23.01 14.43 -8.63
CA ARG A 50 -22.72 14.05 -10.01
C ARG A 50 -23.08 15.15 -11.02
N GLN A 51 -24.18 15.86 -10.82
CA GLN A 51 -24.56 17.01 -11.65
C GLN A 51 -23.59 18.18 -11.51
N VAL A 52 -23.17 18.52 -10.29
CA VAL A 52 -22.17 19.57 -10.03
C VAL A 52 -20.82 19.22 -10.68
N PHE A 53 -20.40 17.95 -10.59
CA PHE A 53 -19.20 17.46 -11.26
C PHE A 53 -19.27 17.51 -12.80
N TYR A 54 -20.48 17.47 -13.37
CA TYR A 54 -20.69 17.57 -14.81
C TYR A 54 -20.63 19.03 -15.30
N VAL A 55 -21.10 19.98 -14.47
CA VAL A 55 -21.15 21.40 -14.82
C VAL A 55 -19.79 22.09 -14.66
N ILE A 56 -19.00 21.70 -13.65
CA ILE A 56 -17.66 22.26 -13.46
C ILE A 56 -16.73 21.62 -14.51
N PRO A 57 -16.17 22.38 -15.46
CA PRO A 57 -15.23 21.84 -16.43
C PRO A 57 -13.98 21.36 -15.70
N TRP A 58 -13.74 20.05 -15.70
CA TRP A 58 -12.63 19.41 -14.98
C TRP A 58 -11.24 19.63 -15.65
N ASN A 59 -11.03 20.79 -16.28
CA ASN A 59 -9.77 21.17 -16.94
C ASN A 59 -8.68 21.63 -15.96
N LEU A 60 -8.90 21.52 -14.66
CA LEU A 60 -7.88 21.78 -13.65
C LEU A 60 -6.97 20.55 -13.48
N PRO A 61 -5.63 20.72 -13.49
CA PRO A 61 -4.67 19.62 -13.46
C PRO A 61 -4.84 18.79 -12.18
N ARG A 62 -5.39 17.58 -12.39
CA ARG A 62 -5.85 16.59 -11.39
C ARG A 62 -4.81 16.12 -10.37
N ASN A 63 -3.55 16.56 -10.47
CA ASN A 63 -2.40 15.88 -9.86
C ASN A 63 -1.74 16.58 -8.67
N ARG A 64 -2.15 17.78 -8.25
CA ARG A 64 -1.43 18.48 -7.15
C ARG A 64 -2.17 18.65 -5.82
N VAL A 65 -3.50 18.54 -5.78
CA VAL A 65 -4.24 18.84 -4.53
C VAL A 65 -4.62 17.58 -3.73
N LEU A 66 -4.88 16.46 -4.39
CA LEU A 66 -5.27 15.20 -3.71
C LEU A 66 -4.12 14.51 -2.95
N LYS A 67 -2.85 14.83 -3.25
CA LYS A 67 -1.70 14.28 -2.51
C LYS A 67 -1.33 15.04 -1.24
N ARG A 68 -1.81 16.28 -1.03
CA ARG A 68 -1.46 17.05 0.18
C ARG A 68 -2.43 16.87 1.36
N GLN A 69 -3.67 16.46 1.12
CA GLN A 69 -4.67 16.31 2.18
C GLN A 69 -4.55 14.99 2.97
N ILE A 70 -3.89 13.96 2.42
CA ILE A 70 -3.75 12.66 3.09
C ILE A 70 -2.47 12.59 3.95
N SER A 71 -1.52 13.52 3.77
CA SER A 71 -0.20 13.45 4.44
C SER A 71 -0.01 14.39 5.64
N GLY A 72 -1.02 15.18 6.04
CA GLY A 72 -0.80 16.18 7.08
C GLY A 72 -2.06 16.68 7.77
N ARG A 73 -2.71 15.85 8.60
CA ARG A 73 -3.57 16.37 9.68
C ARG A 73 -3.76 15.37 10.81
N SER A 74 -2.69 15.19 11.59
CA SER A 74 -2.75 14.69 12.96
C SER A 74 -2.06 15.70 13.86
N SER A 75 -2.71 16.85 14.05
CA SER A 75 -2.35 17.81 15.09
C SER A 75 -3.67 18.36 15.62
N ALA A 76 -3.89 18.06 16.89
CA ALA A 76 -4.98 18.56 17.70
C ALA A 76 -4.99 20.09 17.68
N THR A 77 -6.17 20.67 17.63
CA THR A 77 -6.48 21.95 18.28
C THR A 77 -7.99 22.04 18.40
N ASP A 78 -8.44 21.89 19.64
CA ASP A 78 -9.74 22.32 20.10
C ASP A 78 -10.00 23.75 19.59
N SER A 79 -11.06 23.93 18.82
CA SER A 79 -11.61 25.26 18.58
C SER A 79 -13.12 25.21 18.75
N ASN A 80 -13.54 25.85 19.84
CA ASN A 80 -14.90 26.20 20.18
C ASN A 80 -15.65 26.73 18.96
N CYS A 81 -16.60 25.95 18.44
CA CYS A 81 -17.68 26.50 17.63
C CYS A 81 -18.70 27.14 18.57
N THR A 82 -18.51 28.43 18.84
CA THR A 82 -19.55 29.32 19.34
C THR A 82 -20.71 29.33 18.35
N ALA A 83 -21.71 28.50 18.62
CA ALA A 83 -22.98 28.50 17.92
C ALA A 83 -23.67 29.85 18.16
N VAL A 84 -23.88 30.59 17.06
CA VAL A 84 -24.79 31.74 17.02
C VAL A 84 -26.19 31.22 17.34
N ARG A 85 -26.66 31.50 18.56
CA ARG A 85 -28.03 31.20 19.02
C ARG A 85 -29.01 32.09 18.25
N VAL A 86 -29.92 31.47 17.52
CA VAL A 86 -31.18 32.11 17.13
C VAL A 86 -32.16 31.94 18.30
N PRO A 87 -32.81 32.99 18.81
CA PRO A 87 -33.75 32.87 19.91
C PRO A 87 -35.07 32.29 19.40
N TRP A 88 -35.48 31.14 19.92
CA TRP A 88 -36.86 30.66 19.86
C TRP A 88 -37.39 30.61 21.28
N THR A 89 -38.24 31.58 21.61
CA THR A 89 -39.09 31.60 22.79
C THR A 89 -40.28 30.67 22.54
N GLY A 90 -40.49 29.67 23.41
CA GLY A 90 -41.63 28.76 23.31
C GLY A 90 -41.52 27.60 24.28
N SER A 91 -41.96 27.85 25.51
CA SER A 91 -42.10 26.93 26.63
C SER A 91 -43.01 25.73 26.32
N THR A 92 -42.59 24.51 26.68
CA THR A 92 -43.29 23.64 27.67
C THR A 92 -42.61 22.26 27.81
N SER A 93 -42.38 21.89 29.08
CA SER A 93 -42.27 20.54 29.66
C SER A 93 -41.03 19.66 29.38
N PRO A 94 -40.31 19.23 30.45
CA PRO A 94 -39.11 18.40 30.36
C PRO A 94 -39.46 16.91 30.53
N HIS A 95 -39.32 16.13 29.45
CA HIS A 95 -39.12 14.69 29.57
C HIS A 95 -37.68 14.36 29.17
N SER A 96 -36.92 14.00 30.19
CA SER A 96 -35.51 13.63 30.18
C SER A 96 -35.28 12.35 29.38
N TYR A 97 -35.16 12.46 28.06
CA TYR A 97 -34.53 11.44 27.21
C TYR A 97 -33.20 12.01 26.69
N LEU A 98 -32.31 12.28 27.64
CA LEU A 98 -30.97 12.76 27.37
C LEU A 98 -30.06 11.58 27.01
N GLY A 99 -29.77 11.49 25.71
CA GLY A 99 -28.40 11.35 25.24
C GLY A 99 -27.70 10.02 25.52
N VAL A 100 -28.16 8.93 24.90
CA VAL A 100 -27.33 7.73 24.66
C VAL A 100 -27.38 7.35 23.18
N VAL A 101 -27.02 8.29 22.30
CA VAL A 101 -26.85 8.01 20.87
C VAL A 101 -25.57 8.69 20.40
N ALA A 102 -24.43 8.01 20.57
CA ALA A 102 -23.30 8.02 19.62
C ALA A 102 -21.99 7.39 20.18
N PRO A 103 -21.97 6.11 20.62
CA PRO A 103 -20.69 5.38 20.71
C PRO A 103 -20.27 4.74 19.38
N CYS A 104 -21.12 4.75 18.33
CA CYS A 104 -20.93 3.89 17.16
C CYS A 104 -19.69 4.21 16.30
N TYR A 105 -19.29 5.49 16.18
CA TYR A 105 -18.15 5.84 15.34
C TYR A 105 -16.80 5.50 16.00
N ARG A 106 -16.71 5.55 17.33
CA ARG A 106 -15.48 5.24 18.07
C ARG A 106 -15.14 3.75 17.98
N THR A 107 -16.15 2.88 18.10
CA THR A 107 -15.96 1.43 17.93
C THR A 107 -15.64 1.06 16.49
N ILE A 108 -16.28 1.70 15.50
CA ILE A 108 -15.97 1.48 14.07
C ILE A 108 -14.53 1.94 13.75
N MET A 109 -14.07 3.09 14.25
CA MET A 109 -12.69 3.54 14.05
C MET A 109 -11.67 2.61 14.71
N MET A 110 -11.95 2.10 15.92
CA MET A 110 -11.10 1.11 16.59
C MET A 110 -11.03 -0.21 15.79
N MET A 111 -12.15 -0.68 15.24
CA MET A 111 -12.17 -1.88 14.39
C MET A 111 -11.39 -1.69 13.08
N MET A 112 -11.50 -0.52 12.44
CA MET A 112 -10.71 -0.21 11.24
C MET A 112 -9.20 -0.16 11.52
N ILE A 113 -8.79 0.43 12.64
CA ILE A 113 -7.38 0.49 13.04
C ILE A 113 -6.84 -0.93 13.30
N MET A 114 -7.60 -1.78 14.01
CA MET A 114 -7.23 -3.17 14.26
C MET A 114 -7.05 -3.96 12.94
N MET A 115 -7.98 -3.83 11.98
CA MET A 115 -7.82 -4.47 10.67
C MET A 115 -6.58 -3.97 9.91
N MET A 116 -6.29 -2.66 9.97
CA MET A 116 -5.09 -2.11 9.34
C MET A 116 -3.81 -2.67 9.96
N ILE A 117 -3.74 -2.77 11.29
CA ILE A 117 -2.57 -3.32 11.99
C ILE A 117 -2.37 -4.79 11.62
N MET A 118 -3.44 -5.58 11.60
CA MET A 118 -3.38 -7.00 11.20
C MET A 118 -2.87 -7.17 9.77
N MET A 119 -3.34 -6.36 8.82
CA MET A 119 -2.83 -6.39 7.45
C MET A 119 -1.35 -5.98 7.36
N MET A 120 -0.91 -4.99 8.14
CA MET A 120 0.51 -4.61 8.18
C MET A 120 1.38 -5.75 8.73
N MET A 121 0.97 -6.40 9.81
CA MET A 121 1.73 -7.52 10.38
C MET A 121 1.84 -8.70 9.41
N MET A 122 0.76 -9.05 8.73
CA MET A 122 0.79 -10.11 7.71
C MET A 122 1.74 -9.76 6.56
N LYS A 123 1.75 -8.50 6.10
CA LYS A 123 2.67 -8.06 5.06
C LYS A 123 4.13 -8.10 5.51
N MET A 124 4.41 -7.72 6.76
CA MET A 124 5.77 -7.80 7.34
C MET A 124 6.25 -9.24 7.46
N MET A 125 5.39 -10.16 7.90
CA MET A 125 5.72 -11.59 7.97
C MET A 125 6.03 -12.17 6.59
N MET A 126 5.22 -11.84 5.58
CA MET A 126 5.45 -12.24 4.19
C MET A 126 6.78 -11.69 3.64
N MET A 127 7.09 -10.41 3.91
CA MET A 127 8.37 -9.81 3.49
C MET A 127 9.56 -10.51 4.14
N MET A 128 9.48 -10.84 5.44
CA MET A 128 10.54 -11.59 6.12
C MET A 128 10.73 -12.99 5.51
N MET A 129 9.65 -13.70 5.21
CA MET A 129 9.74 -15.00 4.53
C MET A 129 10.43 -14.89 3.16
N VAL A 130 10.08 -13.87 2.38
CA VAL A 130 10.71 -13.62 1.06
C VAL A 130 12.21 -13.34 1.22
N VAL A 131 12.62 -12.55 2.22
CA VAL A 131 14.04 -12.29 2.48
C VAL A 131 14.79 -13.58 2.83
N VAL A 132 14.21 -14.45 3.66
CA VAL A 132 14.82 -15.75 3.99
C VAL A 132 14.96 -16.64 2.76
N VAL A 133 13.94 -16.70 1.89
CA VAL A 133 14.01 -17.47 0.63
C VAL A 133 15.10 -16.92 -0.31
N MET A 134 15.22 -15.59 -0.42
CA MET A 134 16.28 -14.96 -1.22
C MET A 134 17.68 -15.28 -0.68
N MET A 135 17.86 -15.27 0.65
CA MET A 135 19.12 -15.68 1.27
C MET A 135 19.45 -17.16 1.01
N MET A 136 18.45 -18.05 1.10
CA MET A 136 18.66 -19.47 0.77
C MET A 136 19.04 -19.67 -0.70
N MET A 137 18.39 -18.97 -1.64
CA MET A 137 18.76 -19.04 -3.06
C MET A 137 20.19 -18.53 -3.31
N MET A 138 20.60 -17.44 -2.65
CA MET A 138 21.97 -16.93 -2.73
C MET A 138 23.00 -17.95 -2.20
N MET A 139 22.72 -18.60 -1.06
CA MET A 139 23.61 -19.64 -0.53
C MET A 139 23.73 -20.85 -1.46
N MET A 140 22.62 -21.29 -2.07
CA MET A 140 22.63 -22.39 -3.02
C MET A 140 23.44 -22.06 -4.28
N MET A 141 23.34 -20.83 -4.81
CA MET A 141 24.16 -20.39 -5.94
C MET A 141 25.65 -20.37 -5.60
N MET A 142 26.02 -19.87 -4.41
CA MET A 142 27.42 -19.88 -3.97
C MET A 142 27.97 -21.31 -3.82
N MET A 143 27.18 -22.23 -3.26
CA MET A 143 27.55 -23.64 -3.15
C MET A 143 27.78 -24.29 -4.53
N MET A 144 26.90 -24.02 -5.50
CA MET A 144 27.04 -24.52 -6.87
C MET A 144 28.30 -23.98 -7.54
N MET A 145 28.61 -22.69 -7.38
CA MET A 145 29.85 -22.11 -7.91
C MET A 145 31.10 -22.72 -7.27
N MET A 146 31.10 -22.95 -5.96
CA MET A 146 32.21 -23.61 -5.27
C MET A 146 32.42 -25.05 -5.78
N MET A 147 31.35 -25.81 -5.96
CA MET A 147 31.44 -27.18 -6.51
C MET A 147 32.01 -27.19 -7.94
N MET A 148 31.60 -26.25 -8.79
CA MET A 148 32.14 -26.11 -10.15
C MET A 148 33.63 -25.76 -10.14
N MET A 149 34.06 -24.83 -9.27
CA MET A 149 35.47 -24.47 -9.11
C MET A 149 36.33 -25.66 -8.68
N ILE A 150 35.84 -26.46 -7.71
CA ILE A 150 36.53 -27.67 -7.25
C ILE A 150 36.64 -28.70 -8.39
N MET A 151 35.57 -28.91 -9.17
CA MET A 151 35.60 -29.82 -10.32
C MET A 151 36.63 -29.38 -11.38
N ILE A 152 36.70 -28.08 -11.68
CA ILE A 152 37.69 -27.53 -12.62
C ILE A 152 39.11 -27.73 -12.06
N MET A 153 39.34 -27.45 -10.77
CA MET A 153 40.64 -27.68 -10.14
C MET A 153 41.05 -29.16 -10.19
N MET A 154 40.13 -30.09 -9.94
CA MET A 154 40.41 -31.53 -10.06
C MET A 154 40.74 -31.93 -11.50
N MET A 155 39.99 -31.43 -12.48
CA MET A 155 40.30 -31.67 -13.90
C MET A 155 41.69 -31.13 -14.30
N MET A 156 42.03 -29.92 -13.85
CA MET A 156 43.35 -29.32 -14.10
C MET A 156 44.47 -30.14 -13.47
N MET A 157 44.31 -30.60 -12.22
CA MET A 157 45.29 -31.48 -11.57
C MET A 157 45.46 -32.82 -12.32
N MET A 158 44.37 -33.43 -12.78
CA MET A 158 44.43 -34.66 -13.57
C MET A 158 45.14 -34.45 -14.91
N MET A 159 44.88 -33.36 -15.63
CA MET A 159 45.60 -33.04 -16.86
C MET A 159 47.09 -32.81 -16.62
N MET A 160 47.45 -32.10 -15.55
CA MET A 160 48.86 -31.87 -15.19
C MET A 160 49.57 -33.18 -14.86
N MET A 161 48.94 -34.09 -14.11
CA MET A 161 49.52 -35.41 -13.83
C MET A 161 49.71 -36.25 -15.11
N MET A 162 48.74 -36.22 -16.02
CA MET A 162 48.85 -36.91 -17.32
C MET A 162 50.01 -36.34 -18.17
N MET A 163 50.16 -35.02 -18.23
CA MET A 163 51.29 -34.40 -18.96
C MET A 163 52.65 -34.77 -18.35
N MET A 164 52.76 -34.78 -17.02
CA MET A 164 53.99 -35.18 -16.34
C MET A 164 54.36 -36.65 -16.62
N MET A 165 53.38 -37.55 -16.61
CA MET A 165 53.59 -38.97 -16.95
C MET A 165 54.06 -39.15 -18.40
N MET A 166 53.44 -38.45 -19.35
CA MET A 166 53.85 -38.50 -20.76
C MET A 166 55.28 -37.98 -20.97
N MET A 167 55.65 -36.90 -20.28
CA MET A 167 57.00 -36.34 -20.36
C MET A 167 58.05 -37.31 -19.80
N MET A 168 57.77 -37.94 -18.66
CA MET A 168 58.65 -38.96 -18.06
C MET A 168 58.85 -40.16 -19.00
N MET A 169 57.79 -40.67 -19.60
CA MET A 169 57.88 -41.77 -20.57
C MET A 169 58.75 -41.39 -21.78
N MET A 170 58.58 -40.19 -22.34
CA MET A 170 59.39 -39.71 -23.46
C MET A 170 60.89 -39.62 -23.09
N ILE A 171 61.21 -39.10 -21.90
CA ILE A 171 62.60 -39.01 -21.43
C ILE A 171 63.23 -40.40 -21.30
N ILE A 172 62.51 -41.37 -20.72
CA ILE A 172 63.00 -42.75 -20.58
C ILE A 172 63.28 -43.38 -21.95
N ILE A 173 62.39 -43.20 -22.93
CA ILE A 173 62.58 -43.70 -24.29
C ILE A 173 63.84 -43.09 -24.93
N ILE A 174 64.03 -41.77 -24.80
CA ILE A 174 65.23 -41.09 -25.31
C ILE A 174 66.50 -41.64 -24.68
N ILE A 175 66.51 -41.84 -23.35
CA ILE A 175 67.66 -42.42 -22.64
C ILE A 175 67.97 -43.84 -23.16
N ILE A 176 66.95 -44.69 -23.34
CA ILE A 176 67.13 -46.05 -23.87
C ILE A 176 67.74 -46.01 -25.28
N ILE A 177 67.24 -45.13 -26.17
CA ILE A 177 67.78 -44.96 -27.53
C ILE A 177 69.25 -44.55 -27.48
N ILE A 178 69.61 -43.59 -26.63
CA ILE A 178 71.01 -43.14 -26.47
C ILE A 178 71.90 -44.30 -26.00
N ILE A 179 71.45 -45.09 -25.02
CA ILE A 179 72.20 -46.26 -24.54
C ILE A 179 72.43 -47.28 -25.68
N ILE A 180 71.40 -47.57 -26.47
CA ILE A 180 71.50 -48.48 -27.62
C ILE A 180 72.52 -47.95 -28.63
N ILE A 181 72.49 -46.66 -28.95
CA ILE A 181 73.46 -46.04 -29.88
C ILE A 181 74.89 -46.17 -29.34
N ILE A 182 75.10 -45.92 -28.04
CA ILE A 182 76.43 -46.07 -27.41
C ILE A 182 76.92 -47.52 -27.52
N ILE A 183 76.05 -48.51 -27.26
CA ILE A 183 76.40 -49.94 -27.37
C ILE A 183 76.74 -50.33 -28.82
N ILE A 184 76.11 -49.71 -29.81
CA ILE A 184 76.39 -50.00 -31.23
C ILE A 184 77.72 -49.39 -31.68
N ILE A 185 78.11 -48.24 -31.11
CA ILE A 185 79.35 -47.52 -31.48
C ILE A 185 80.59 -48.12 -30.79
N LEU A 186 80.43 -48.62 -29.57
CA LEU A 186 81.52 -49.13 -28.72
C LEU A 186 81.85 -50.59 -29.03
#